data_AF-A0A1F9N9X2-F1
#
_entry.id   AF-A0A1F9N9X2-F1
#
_cell.length_a   1.000
_cell.length_b   1.000
_cell.length_c   1.000
_cell.angle_alpha   90.00
_cell.angle_beta   90.00
_cell.angle_gamma   90.00
#
_symmetry.space_group_name_H-M   'P 1'
#
loop_
_entity.id
_entity.type
_entity.pdbx_description
1 polymer ?
#
loop_
_entity_poly.entity_id
_entity_poly.type
_entity_poly.pdbx_seq_one_letter_code
_entity_poly.pdbx_strand_id
1 'polypeptide(L)'
;MISVLRTWQGLERQAMNDTAEIQETTNSRFIRMVMEIIRHDSLMHHRVQQFLIDSVTKEDIAVTREDIQEIWEKIEAHDRMEKKTIELAEGLKAKAWNPVHKSLLDYLLRDEAKHDTMLQQLNAMKTEIGKASGA
;
A
#
# COMPACT_ATOMS: atom_id res chain seq x y z
N MET A 1 -6.51 20.94 6.83
CA MET A 1 -5.80 19.74 6.33
C MET A 1 -4.76 19.24 7.32
N ILE A 2 -3.71 20.01 7.64
CA ILE A 2 -2.62 19.57 8.52
C ILE A 2 -3.12 19.10 9.90
N SER A 3 -4.00 19.86 10.56
CA SER A 3 -4.56 19.46 11.86
C SER A 3 -5.28 18.11 11.82
N VAL A 4 -6.06 17.86 10.76
CA VAL A 4 -6.76 16.59 10.55
C VAL A 4 -5.78 15.44 10.33
N LEU A 5 -4.74 15.63 9.50
CA LEU A 5 -3.70 14.62 9.28
C LEU A 5 -2.94 14.30 10.57
N ARG A 6 -2.67 15.30 11.42
CA ARG A 6 -2.03 15.09 12.72
C ARG A 6 -2.91 14.31 13.70
N THR A 7 -4.20 14.60 13.73
CA THR A 7 -5.17 13.81 14.50
C THR A 7 -5.21 12.37 14.01
N TRP A 8 -5.28 12.16 12.69
CA TRP A 8 -5.28 10.83 12.09
C TRP A 8 -3.98 10.05 12.39
N GLN A 9 -2.81 10.68 12.31
CA GLN A 9 -1.55 10.06 12.76
C GLN A 9 -1.58 9.61 14.22
N GLY A 10 -2.35 10.30 15.08
CA GLY A 10 -2.60 9.86 16.46
C GLY A 10 -3.39 8.56 16.52
N LEU A 11 -4.43 8.42 15.69
CA LEU A 11 -5.22 7.20 15.56
C LEU A 11 -4.38 6.05 15.01
N GLU A 12 -3.52 6.27 14.02
CA GLU A 12 -2.61 5.23 13.50
C GLU A 12 -1.66 4.72 14.59
N ARG A 13 -1.14 5.60 15.44
CA ARG A 13 -0.31 5.20 16.59
C ARG A 13 -1.08 4.39 17.62
N GLN A 14 -2.33 4.78 17.88
CA GLN A 14 -3.18 4.01 18.78
C GLN A 14 -3.46 2.62 18.20
N ALA A 15 -3.84 2.52 16.93
CA ALA A 15 -4.06 1.24 16.25
C ALA A 15 -2.82 0.33 16.30
N MET A 16 -1.62 0.89 16.13
CA MET A 16 -0.37 0.14 16.32
C MET A 16 -0.24 -0.41 17.75
N ASN A 17 -0.53 0.39 18.77
CA ASN A 17 -0.45 -0.08 20.16
C ASN A 17 -1.51 -1.15 20.46
N ASP A 18 -2.76 -0.93 20.06
CA ASP A 18 -3.87 -1.85 20.28
C ASP A 18 -3.59 -3.22 19.62
N THR A 19 -3.06 -3.22 18.39
CA THR A 19 -2.67 -4.45 17.69
C THR A 19 -1.53 -5.19 18.40
N ALA A 20 -0.54 -4.49 18.95
CA ALA A 20 0.54 -5.12 19.72
C ALA A 20 0.03 -5.76 21.02
N GLU A 21 -0.87 -5.10 21.75
CA GLU A 21 -1.48 -5.66 22.95
C GLU A 21 -2.28 -6.94 22.63
N ILE A 22 -3.04 -6.93 21.52
CA ILE A 22 -3.76 -8.13 21.07
C ILE A 22 -2.77 -9.25 20.70
N GLN A 23 -1.65 -8.92 20.05
CA GLN A 23 -0.61 -9.91 19.73
C GLN A 23 -0.02 -10.54 21.00
N GLU A 24 0.22 -9.75 22.04
CA GLU A 24 0.77 -10.25 23.31
C GLU A 24 -0.19 -11.18 24.04
N THR A 25 -1.49 -10.89 23.99
CA THR A 25 -2.53 -11.62 24.74
C THR A 25 -3.02 -12.89 24.05
N THR A 26 -2.96 -12.98 22.72
CA THR A 26 -3.51 -14.13 21.98
C THR A 26 -2.50 -15.27 21.79
N ASN A 27 -2.94 -16.52 21.93
CA ASN A 27 -2.15 -17.70 21.55
C ASN A 27 -2.38 -18.13 20.09
N SER A 28 -3.33 -17.52 19.38
CA SER A 28 -3.65 -17.88 18.00
C SER A 28 -2.65 -17.27 17.02
N ARG A 29 -1.91 -18.12 16.30
CA ARG A 29 -0.98 -17.69 15.25
C ARG A 29 -1.67 -16.93 14.12
N PHE A 30 -2.90 -17.31 13.78
CA PHE A 30 -3.65 -16.61 12.74
C PHE A 30 -4.05 -15.20 13.18
N ILE A 31 -4.54 -15.03 14.42
CA ILE A 31 -4.88 -13.71 14.94
C ILE A 31 -3.64 -12.82 15.02
N ARG A 32 -2.49 -13.37 15.47
CA ARG A 32 -1.21 -12.64 15.45
C ARG A 32 -0.86 -12.15 14.04
N MET A 33 -0.94 -13.01 13.03
CA MET A 33 -0.70 -12.64 11.63
C MET A 33 -1.62 -11.50 11.16
N VAL A 34 -2.91 -11.56 11.48
CA VAL A 34 -3.86 -10.49 11.11
C VAL A 34 -3.50 -9.16 11.81
N MET A 35 -3.14 -9.20 13.09
CA MET A 35 -2.70 -8.00 13.81
C MET A 35 -1.39 -7.43 13.27
N GLU A 36 -0.45 -8.29 12.86
CA GLU A 36 0.81 -7.87 12.23
C GLU A 36 0.58 -7.12 10.92
N ILE A 37 -0.32 -7.64 10.07
CA ILE A 37 -0.73 -6.98 8.82
C ILE A 37 -1.29 -5.58 9.12
N ILE A 38 -2.28 -5.50 10.00
CA ILE A 38 -2.94 -4.22 10.33
C ILE A 38 -1.95 -3.22 10.94
N ARG A 39 -1.07 -3.68 11.82
CA ARG A 39 -0.04 -2.85 12.44
C ARG A 39 0.92 -2.29 11.40
N HIS A 40 1.35 -3.12 10.43
CA HIS A 40 2.23 -2.70 9.36
C HIS A 40 1.55 -1.68 8.43
N ASP A 41 0.28 -1.89 8.09
CA ASP A 41 -0.50 -0.92 7.30
C ASP A 41 -0.65 0.41 8.03
N SER A 42 -0.93 0.39 9.33
CA SER A 42 -1.02 1.61 10.16
C SER A 42 0.29 2.39 10.18
N LEU A 43 1.44 1.69 10.20
CA LEU A 43 2.75 2.32 10.07
C LEU A 43 2.93 3.01 8.71
N MET A 44 2.53 2.33 7.62
CA MET A 44 2.61 2.90 6.28
C MET A 44 1.65 4.09 6.09
N HIS A 45 0.43 4.02 6.63
CA HIS A 45 -0.51 5.13 6.62
C HIS A 45 0.04 6.34 7.37
N HIS A 46 0.62 6.14 8.56
CA HIS A 46 1.26 7.21 9.33
C HIS A 46 2.37 7.90 8.51
N ARG A 47 3.18 7.12 7.80
CA ARG A 47 4.24 7.63 6.90
C ARG A 47 3.66 8.41 5.72
N VAL A 48 2.62 7.90 5.05
CA VAL A 48 1.94 8.61 3.95
C VAL A 48 1.35 9.93 4.44
N GLN A 49 0.72 9.95 5.62
CA GLN A 49 0.20 11.17 6.23
C GLN A 49 1.33 12.16 6.55
N GLN A 50 2.49 11.68 7.00
CA GLN A 50 3.64 12.54 7.24
C GLN A 50 4.16 13.16 5.95
N PHE A 51 4.23 12.37 4.88
CA PHE A 51 4.62 12.83 3.56
C PHE A 51 3.70 13.96 3.06
N LEU A 52 2.38 13.81 3.20
CA LEU A 52 1.39 14.85 2.87
C LEU A 52 1.51 16.11 3.72
N ILE A 53 1.93 15.99 4.98
CA ILE A 53 2.18 17.16 5.83
C ILE A 53 3.46 17.87 5.36
N ASP A 54 4.51 17.11 5.10
CA ASP A 54 5.80 17.64 4.70
C ASP A 54 5.72 18.33 3.33
N SER A 55 4.90 17.80 2.41
CA SER A 55 4.64 18.38 1.09
C SER A 55 4.00 19.76 1.10
N VAL A 56 3.48 20.20 2.24
CA VAL A 56 2.80 21.51 2.41
C VAL A 56 3.52 22.40 3.41
N THR A 57 4.33 21.81 4.30
CA THR A 57 4.96 22.55 5.40
C THR A 57 6.47 22.70 5.28
N LYS A 58 7.14 21.87 4.47
CA LYS A 58 8.60 21.84 4.35
C LYS A 58 9.06 22.12 2.93
N GLU A 59 8.60 21.32 1.97
CA GLU A 59 9.03 21.41 0.58
C GLU A 59 7.88 21.03 -0.35
N ASP A 60 7.85 21.66 -1.52
CA ASP A 60 6.91 21.24 -2.56
C ASP A 60 7.41 19.93 -3.17
N ILE A 61 6.50 18.96 -3.29
CA ILE A 61 6.83 17.65 -3.82
C ILE A 61 6.36 17.61 -5.27
N ALA A 62 7.32 17.82 -6.18
CA ALA A 62 7.11 17.66 -7.61
C ALA A 62 7.64 16.30 -8.07
N VAL A 63 6.90 15.65 -8.95
CA VAL A 63 7.39 14.53 -9.75
C VAL A 63 7.65 15.06 -11.15
N THR A 64 8.89 14.97 -11.63
CA THR A 64 9.23 15.38 -13.00
C THR A 64 8.98 14.27 -14.00
N ARG A 65 8.98 14.62 -15.30
CA ARG A 65 8.87 13.62 -16.37
C ARG A 65 10.06 12.67 -16.34
N GLU A 66 11.24 13.22 -16.11
CA GLU A 66 12.52 12.51 -16.06
C GLU A 66 12.52 11.49 -14.92
N ASP A 67 12.03 11.88 -13.73
CA ASP A 67 11.92 10.98 -12.57
C ASP A 67 11.11 9.73 -12.91
N ILE A 68 9.99 9.88 -13.62
CA ILE A 68 9.15 8.73 -14.02
C ILE A 68 9.81 7.95 -15.16
N GLN A 69 10.38 8.64 -16.14
CA GLN A 69 10.95 8.00 -17.33
C GLN A 69 12.13 7.08 -16.97
N GLU A 70 12.99 7.49 -16.03
CA GLU A 70 14.17 6.72 -15.60
C GLU A 70 13.80 5.35 -15.01
N ILE A 71 12.65 5.25 -14.35
CA ILE A 71 12.22 4.02 -13.67
C ILE A 71 11.09 3.27 -14.40
N TRP A 72 10.58 3.81 -15.52
CA TRP A 72 9.36 3.30 -16.16
C TRP A 72 9.46 1.82 -16.57
N GLU A 73 10.57 1.42 -17.19
CA GLU A 73 10.77 0.02 -17.61
C GLU A 73 10.78 -0.95 -16.42
N LYS A 74 11.29 -0.49 -15.27
CA LYS A 74 11.29 -1.28 -14.02
C LYS A 74 9.89 -1.42 -13.44
N ILE A 75 9.09 -0.35 -13.50
CA ILE A 75 7.67 -0.37 -13.10
C ILE A 75 6.89 -1.35 -13.96
N GLU A 76 7.05 -1.31 -15.27
CA GLU A 76 6.36 -2.25 -16.17
C GLU A 76 6.83 -3.70 -15.95
N ALA A 77 8.11 -3.91 -15.63
CA ALA A 77 8.60 -5.23 -15.28
C ALA A 77 8.00 -5.74 -13.96
N HIS A 78 7.78 -4.86 -12.99
CA HIS A 78 7.10 -5.16 -11.74
C HIS A 78 5.63 -5.53 -11.96
N ASP A 79 4.86 -4.71 -12.70
CA ASP A 79 3.45 -4.98 -13.02
C ASP A 79 3.28 -6.36 -13.72
N ARG A 80 4.17 -6.69 -14.67
CA ARG A 80 4.16 -8.02 -15.30
C ARG A 80 4.47 -9.16 -14.32
N MET A 81 5.26 -8.91 -13.30
CA MET A 81 5.58 -9.90 -12.26
C MET A 81 4.37 -10.08 -11.33
N GLU A 82 3.73 -9.00 -10.88
CA GLU A 82 2.54 -9.02 -10.03
C GLU A 82 1.36 -9.76 -10.67
N LYS A 83 1.15 -9.60 -11.98
CA LYS A 83 0.12 -10.38 -12.71
C LYS A 83 0.30 -11.90 -12.58
N LYS A 84 1.54 -12.39 -12.59
CA LYS A 84 1.82 -13.81 -12.34
C LYS A 84 1.53 -14.20 -10.90
N THR A 85 1.81 -13.31 -9.94
CA THR A 85 1.49 -13.51 -8.52
C THR A 85 -0.02 -13.64 -8.30
N ILE A 86 -0.83 -12.79 -8.96
CA ILE A 86 -2.29 -12.85 -8.92
C ILE A 86 -2.79 -14.20 -9.44
N GLU A 87 -2.35 -14.63 -10.63
CA GLU A 87 -2.74 -15.92 -11.21
C GLU A 87 -2.43 -17.10 -10.27
N LEU A 88 -1.26 -17.09 -9.63
CA LEU A 88 -0.88 -18.10 -8.64
C LEU A 88 -1.79 -18.08 -7.42
N ALA A 89 -2.07 -16.89 -6.88
CA ALA A 89 -2.91 -16.73 -5.69
C ALA A 89 -4.37 -17.12 -5.96
N GLU A 90 -4.94 -16.78 -7.12
CA GLU A 90 -6.27 -17.21 -7.54
C GLU A 90 -6.36 -18.73 -7.68
N GLY A 91 -5.37 -19.35 -8.35
CA GLY A 91 -5.28 -20.79 -8.51
C GLY A 91 -5.16 -21.54 -7.17
N LEU A 92 -4.42 -20.98 -6.20
CA LEU A 92 -4.33 -21.52 -4.85
C LEU A 92 -5.63 -21.36 -4.07
N LYS A 93 -6.28 -20.19 -4.17
CA LYS A 93 -7.54 -19.89 -3.47
C LYS A 93 -8.67 -20.81 -3.93
N ALA A 94 -8.76 -21.11 -5.22
CA ALA A 94 -9.74 -22.04 -5.76
C ALA A 94 -9.60 -23.47 -5.19
N LYS A 95 -8.37 -23.89 -4.85
CA LYS A 95 -8.06 -25.20 -4.27
C LYS A 95 -8.11 -25.22 -2.75
N ALA A 96 -8.03 -24.06 -2.10
CA ALA A 96 -8.09 -23.95 -0.66
C ALA A 96 -9.48 -24.35 -0.16
N TRP A 97 -9.53 -25.19 0.88
CA TRP A 97 -10.77 -25.56 1.57
C TRP A 97 -10.84 -24.96 2.98
N ASN A 98 -9.70 -24.60 3.57
CA ASN A 98 -9.61 -23.97 4.88
C ASN A 98 -9.99 -22.48 4.81
N PRO A 99 -11.00 -22.01 5.58
CA PRO A 99 -11.37 -20.60 5.66
C PRO A 99 -10.22 -19.65 6.02
N VAL A 100 -9.29 -20.08 6.88
CA VAL A 100 -8.10 -19.29 7.26
C VAL A 100 -7.21 -19.04 6.05
N HIS A 101 -6.94 -20.08 5.25
CA HIS A 101 -6.11 -19.95 4.05
C HIS A 101 -6.80 -19.07 3.01
N LYS A 102 -8.11 -19.24 2.81
CA LYS A 102 -8.88 -18.37 1.90
C LYS A 102 -8.81 -16.91 2.32
N SER A 103 -8.95 -16.63 3.61
CA SER A 103 -8.86 -15.26 4.14
C SER A 103 -7.49 -14.62 3.89
N LEU A 104 -6.40 -15.36 4.04
CA LEU A 104 -5.05 -14.82 3.78
C LEU A 104 -4.78 -14.67 2.28
N LEU A 105 -5.25 -15.60 1.45
CA LEU A 105 -5.15 -15.48 -0.01
C LEU A 105 -6.00 -14.31 -0.53
N ASP A 106 -7.16 -14.06 0.08
CA ASP A 106 -7.98 -12.88 -0.20
C ASP A 106 -7.27 -11.57 0.16
N TYR A 107 -6.57 -11.54 1.29
CA TYR A 107 -5.74 -10.41 1.66
C TYR A 107 -4.63 -10.15 0.62
N LEU A 108 -3.86 -11.18 0.25
CA LEU A 108 -2.81 -11.06 -0.76
C LEU A 108 -3.36 -10.54 -2.10
N LEU A 109 -4.46 -11.11 -2.60
CA LEU A 109 -5.08 -10.67 -3.86
C LEU A 109 -5.54 -9.20 -3.81
N ARG A 110 -6.04 -8.73 -2.67
CA ARG A 110 -6.44 -7.33 -2.50
C ARG A 110 -5.23 -6.40 -2.49
N ASP A 111 -4.12 -6.83 -1.93
CA ASP A 111 -2.89 -6.04 -1.93
C ASP A 111 -2.28 -5.92 -3.33
N GLU A 112 -2.26 -6.98 -4.12
CA GLU A 112 -1.81 -6.88 -5.52
C GLU A 112 -2.75 -5.99 -6.36
N ALA A 113 -4.06 -6.04 -6.14
CA ALA A 113 -5.01 -5.14 -6.81
C ALA A 113 -4.81 -3.66 -6.40
N LYS A 114 -4.43 -3.42 -5.14
CA LYS A 114 -4.03 -2.10 -4.65
C LYS A 114 -2.77 -1.61 -5.36
N HIS A 115 -1.77 -2.47 -5.57
CA HIS A 115 -0.55 -2.10 -6.29
C HIS A 115 -0.83 -1.74 -7.75
N ASP A 116 -1.60 -2.54 -8.48
CA ASP A 116 -2.01 -2.24 -9.86
C ASP A 116 -2.68 -0.86 -9.96
N THR A 117 -3.59 -0.56 -9.02
CA THR A 117 -4.24 0.77 -8.95
C THR A 117 -3.22 1.90 -8.75
N MET A 118 -2.23 1.72 -7.87
CA MET A 118 -1.19 2.72 -7.63
C MET A 118 -0.29 2.94 -8.85
N LEU A 119 0.06 1.88 -9.57
CA LEU A 119 0.87 1.97 -10.80
C LEU A 119 0.10 2.66 -11.94
N GLN A 120 -1.22 2.40 -12.05
CA GLN A 120 -2.09 3.11 -12.99
C GLN A 120 -2.17 4.61 -12.69
N GLN A 121 -2.24 5.00 -11.41
CA GLN A 121 -2.20 6.40 -11.01
C GLN A 121 -0.86 7.06 -11.39
N LEU A 122 0.25 6.35 -11.22
CA LEU A 122 1.57 6.83 -11.64
C LEU A 122 1.66 7.00 -13.17
N ASN A 123 1.06 6.10 -13.95
CA ASN A 123 0.95 6.24 -15.40
C ASN A 123 0.10 7.46 -15.83
N ALA A 124 -1.00 7.71 -15.12
CA ALA A 124 -1.83 8.88 -15.37
C ALA A 124 -1.04 10.17 -15.15
N MET A 125 -0.31 10.27 -14.02
CA MET A 125 0.56 11.41 -13.72
C MET A 125 1.62 11.63 -14.80
N LYS A 126 2.28 10.56 -15.29
CA LYS A 126 3.22 10.63 -16.42
C LYS A 126 2.60 11.29 -17.65
N THR A 127 1.36 10.92 -17.96
CA THR A 127 0.64 11.41 -19.14
C THR A 127 0.24 12.87 -18.97
N GLU A 128 -0.19 13.28 -17.77
CA GLU A 128 -0.55 14.67 -17.46
C GLU A 128 0.66 15.60 -17.48
N ILE A 129 1.77 15.20 -16.84
CA ILE A 129 3.04 15.94 -16.86
C ILE A 129 3.54 16.09 -18.31
N GLY A 130 3.48 15.01 -19.11
CA GLY A 130 3.88 15.04 -20.52
C GLY A 130 3.05 15.99 -21.39
N LYS A 131 1.79 16.26 -21.04
CA LYS A 131 0.94 17.25 -21.72
C LYS A 131 1.26 18.67 -21.28
N ALA A 132 1.57 18.88 -20.00
CA ALA A 132 1.89 20.20 -19.44
C ALA A 132 3.26 20.73 -19.92
N SER A 133 4.23 19.85 -20.18
CA SER A 133 5.55 20.23 -20.73
C SER A 133 5.58 20.47 -22.25
N GLY A 134 4.44 20.34 -22.94
CA GLY A 134 4.32 20.42 -24.40
C GLY A 134 3.57 21.66 -24.92
N ALA A 135 3.33 22.67 -24.08
CA ALA A 135 2.75 23.97 -24.41
C ALA A 135 3.76 25.10 -24.17
#